data_AF-A0A8X6LMH9-F1
#
_entry.id   AF-A0A8X6LMH9-F1
#
_cell.length_a   1.000
_cell.length_b   1.000
_cell.length_c   1.000
_cell.angle_alpha   90.00
_cell.angle_beta   90.00
_cell.angle_gamma   90.00
#
_symmetry.space_group_name_H-M   'P 1'
#
loop_
_entity.id
_entity.type
_entity.pdbx_description
1 polymer ?
#
loop_
_entity_poly.entity_id
_entity_poly.type
_entity_poly.pdbx_seq_one_letter_code
_entity_poly.pdbx_strand_id
1 'polypeptide(L)' 'MTILAEIENVLNHRPLTYVSDDVYDPEPLTPANFLLVGHKNDYPFNFSELLNNSITRESLLKRKYYQTKLLSQF' A
#
# COMPACT_ATOMS: atom_id res chain seq x y z
N MET A 1 -12.40 -13.59 -17.03
CA MET A 1 -11.64 -13.80 -15.78
C MET A 1 -10.42 -14.64 -16.09
N THR A 2 -9.24 -14.21 -15.68
CA THR A 2 -7.98 -14.95 -15.84
C THR A 2 -7.42 -15.31 -14.46
N ILE A 3 -6.55 -16.32 -14.37
CA ILE A 3 -5.91 -16.71 -13.10
C ILE A 3 -5.13 -15.54 -12.49
N LEU A 4 -4.46 -14.72 -13.31
CA LEU A 4 -3.75 -13.53 -12.83
C LEU A 4 -4.71 -12.50 -12.23
N ALA A 5 -5.89 -12.29 -12.84
CA ALA A 5 -6.90 -11.38 -12.30
C ALA A 5 -7.48 -11.87 -10.97
N GLU A 6 -7.59 -13.19 -10.78
CA GLU A 6 -8.03 -13.77 -9.51
C GLU A 6 -6.98 -13.60 -8.40
N ILE A 7 -5.70 -13.88 -8.73
CA ILE A 7 -4.58 -13.66 -7.81
C ILE A 7 -4.50 -12.19 -7.40
N GLU A 8 -4.57 -11.28 -8.38
CA GLU A 8 -4.58 -9.84 -8.14
C GLU A 8 -5.75 -9.44 -7.23
N ASN A 9 -6.95 -9.98 -7.49
CA ASN A 9 -8.11 -9.71 -6.65
C ASN A 9 -7.89 -10.16 -5.20
N VAL A 10 -7.39 -11.39 -4.99
CA VAL A 10 -7.12 -11.91 -3.64
C VAL A 10 -6.05 -11.10 -2.92
N LEU A 11 -4.97 -10.72 -3.62
CA LEU A 11 -3.90 -9.92 -3.03
C LEU A 11 -4.36 -8.51 -2.69
N ASN A 12 -5.15 -7.88 -3.56
CA ASN A 12 -5.60 -6.51 -3.36
C ASN A 12 -6.64 -6.35 -2.25
N HIS A 13 -7.37 -7.42 -1.90
CA HIS A 13 -8.34 -7.43 -0.79
C HIS A 13 -7.73 -7.89 0.54
N ARG A 14 -6.45 -8.31 0.57
CA ARG A 14 -5.81 -8.71 1.83
C ARG A 14 -5.47 -7.49 2.68
N PRO A 15 -5.72 -7.55 4.00
CA PRO A 15 -5.33 -6.47 4.89
C PRO A 15 -3.80 -6.39 4.99
N LEU A 16 -3.29 -5.17 5.02
CA LEU A 16 -1.86 -4.85 5.20
C LEU A 16 -1.43 -4.90 6.67
N THR A 17 -2.39 -4.92 7.58
CA THR A 17 -2.20 -5.02 9.03
C THR A 17 -2.99 -6.22 9.56
N TYR A 18 -2.79 -6.56 10.83
CA TYR A 18 -3.67 -7.52 11.49
C TYR A 18 -5.10 -6.96 11.54
N VAL A 19 -6.06 -7.88 11.41
CA VAL A 19 -7.48 -7.57 11.63
C VAL A 19 -7.68 -7.57 13.15
N SER A 20 -8.13 -6.45 13.68
CA SER A 20 -8.53 -6.35 15.08
C SER A 20 -9.94 -6.91 15.26
N ASP A 21 -10.20 -7.54 16.41
CA ASP A 21 -11.54 -7.95 16.81
C ASP A 21 -12.31 -6.79 17.50
N ASP A 22 -11.66 -5.65 17.75
CA ASP A 22 -12.29 -4.46 18.31
C ASP A 22 -13.18 -3.78 17.26
N VAL A 23 -14.44 -3.54 17.62
CA VAL A 23 -15.46 -2.92 16.75
C VAL A 23 -15.24 -1.40 16.63
N TYR A 24 -14.50 -0.80 17.56
CA TYR A 24 -14.15 0.62 17.50
C TYR A 24 -12.91 0.91 16.64
N ASP A 25 -12.16 -0.13 16.28
CA ASP A 25 -11.02 0.02 15.39
C ASP A 25 -11.48 0.29 13.95
N PRO A 26 -10.72 1.13 13.20
CA PRO A 26 -11.02 1.37 11.80
C PRO A 26 -10.83 0.10 10.96
N GLU A 27 -11.54 0.03 9.83
CA GLU A 27 -11.38 -1.07 8.88
C GLU A 27 -9.92 -1.17 8.41
N PRO A 28 -9.33 -2.39 8.40
CA PRO A 28 -7.93 -2.57 8.02
C PRO A 28 -7.69 -2.15 6.57
N LEU A 29 -6.60 -1.42 6.35
CA LEU A 29 -6.20 -0.98 5.01
C LEU A 29 -5.79 -2.18 4.14
N THR A 30 -6.32 -2.24 2.91
CA THR A 30 -5.92 -3.20 1.87
C THR A 30 -5.16 -2.48 0.75
N PRO A 31 -4.37 -3.19 -0.09
CA PRO A 31 -3.76 -2.57 -1.27
C PRO A 31 -4.79 -1.89 -2.21
N ALA A 32 -6.01 -2.44 -2.33
CA ALA A 32 -7.06 -1.86 -3.16
C ALA A 32 -7.46 -0.44 -2.73
N ASN A 33 -7.40 -0.13 -1.42
CA ASN A 33 -7.70 1.20 -0.88
C ASN A 33 -6.78 2.30 -1.45
N PHE A 34 -5.62 1.95 -2.02
CA PHE A 34 -4.69 2.88 -2.66
C PHE A 34 -4.79 2.92 -4.18
N LEU A 35 -5.41 1.92 -4.80
CA LEU A 35 -5.61 1.88 -6.24
C LEU A 35 -6.83 2.71 -6.66
N LEU A 36 -7.81 2.84 -5.75
CA LEU A 36 -9.05 3.58 -5.98
C LEU A 36 -8.86 5.06 -5.63
N VAL A 37 -8.67 5.88 -6.66
CA VAL A 37 -8.63 7.36 -6.51
C VAL A 37 -9.97 7.85 -5.99
N GLY A 38 -9.98 8.47 -4.81
CA GLY A 38 -11.18 9.07 -4.21
C GLY A 38 -11.76 8.31 -3.01
N HIS A 39 -11.24 7.13 -2.66
CA HIS A 39 -11.60 6.46 -1.41
C HIS A 39 -10.98 7.21 -0.24
N LYS A 40 -11.82 7.89 0.57
CA LYS A 40 -11.37 8.52 1.81
C LYS A 40 -11.31 7.44 2.87
N ASN A 41 -10.10 7.00 3.22
CA ASN A 41 -9.91 6.16 4.39
C ASN A 41 -9.83 7.09 5.61
N ASP A 42 -10.51 6.74 6.70
CA ASP A 42 -10.47 7.49 7.97
C ASP A 42 -9.11 7.39 8.68
N TYR A 43 -8.17 6.66 8.08
CA TYR A 43 -6.81 6.56 8.56
C TYR A 43 -6.10 7.92 8.44
N PRO A 44 -5.38 8.38 9.48
CA PRO A 44 -4.70 9.68 9.51
C PRO A 44 -3.58 9.85 8.46
N PHE A 45 -3.35 8.82 7.65
CA PHE A 45 -2.35 8.86 6.60
C PHE A 45 -2.99 9.34 5.30
N ASN A 46 -2.88 10.63 5.01
CA ASN A 46 -3.22 11.16 3.70
C ASN A 46 -2.19 10.63 2.69
N PHE A 47 -2.40 9.44 2.14
CA PHE A 47 -1.50 8.84 1.15
C PHE A 47 -1.30 9.76 -0.06
N SER A 48 -2.28 10.62 -0.36
CA SER A 48 -2.15 11.67 -1.35
C SER A 48 -1.06 12.68 -0.99
N GLU A 49 -0.79 12.95 0.28
CA GLU A 49 0.35 13.75 0.74
C GLU A 49 1.70 13.02 0.53
N LEU A 50 1.72 11.70 0.74
CA LEU A 50 2.86 10.83 0.42
C LEU A 50 3.19 10.80 -1.08
N LEU A 51 2.15 10.83 -1.93
CA LEU A 51 2.25 10.87 -3.39
C LEU A 51 2.51 12.29 -3.93
N ASN A 52 1.99 13.32 -3.24
CA ASN A 52 2.17 14.74 -3.57
C ASN A 52 3.55 15.26 -3.15
N ASN A 53 4.25 14.57 -2.25
CA ASN A 53 5.69 14.75 -2.09
C ASN A 53 6.34 14.41 -3.43
N SER A 54 6.60 15.46 -4.20
CA SER A 54 7.08 15.40 -5.59
C SER A 54 8.06 14.26 -5.74
N ILE A 55 7.72 13.28 -6.58
CA ILE A 55 8.59 12.16 -6.89
C ILE A 55 9.84 12.73 -7.58
N THR A 56 10.86 13.07 -6.79
CA THR A 56 12.13 13.57 -7.31
C THR A 56 12.98 12.40 -7.76
N ARG A 57 13.86 12.63 -8.74
CA ARG A 57 14.87 11.64 -9.16
C ARG A 57 15.64 11.08 -7.96
N GLU A 58 15.99 11.93 -7.00
CA GLU A 58 16.72 11.56 -5.78
C GLU A 58 15.91 10.62 -4.88
N SER A 59 14.62 10.91 -4.67
CA SER A 59 13.74 10.03 -3.89
C SER A 59 13.62 8.63 -4.51
N LEU A 60 13.54 8.54 -5.84
CA LEU A 60 13.48 7.28 -6.58
C LEU A 60 14.80 6.50 -6.50
N LEU A 61 15.94 7.19 -6.64
CA LEU A 61 17.26 6.56 -6.51
C LEU A 61 17.48 6.01 -5.11
N LYS A 62 17.10 6.77 -4.08
CA LYS A 62 17.19 6.34 -2.68
C LYS A 62 16.32 5.11 -2.42
N ARG A 63 15.09 5.09 -2.95
CA ARG A 63 14.18 3.94 -2.86
C ARG A 63 14.77 2.70 -3.55
N LYS A 64 15.28 2.84 -4.78
CA LYS A 64 15.90 1.74 -5.53
C LYS A 64 17.11 1.16 -4.78
N TYR A 65 17.99 2.02 -4.25
CA TYR A 65 19.13 1.59 -3.45
C TYR A 65 18.72 0.76 -2.23
N TYR A 66 17.70 1.21 -1.50
CA TYR A 66 17.21 0.50 -0.32
C TYR A 66 16.63 -0.86 -0.66
N GLN A 67 15.85 -0.96 -1.74
CA GLN A 67 15.31 -2.23 -2.25
C GLN A 67 16.43 -3.21 -2.60
N THR A 68 17.46 -2.74 -3.34
CA THR A 68 18.60 -3.60 -3.69
C THR A 68 19.39 -4.04 -2.46
N LYS A 69 19.51 -3.19 -1.44
CA LYS A 69 20.21 -3.53 -0.20
C LYS A 69 19.46 -4.57 0.63
N LEU A 70 18.14 -4.44 0.78
CA LEU A 70 17.32 -5.44 1.47
C LEU A 70 17.37 -6.79 0.77
N LEU A 71 17.26 -6.81 -0.56
CA LEU A 71 17.36 -8.04 -1.34
C LEU A 71 18.74 -8.69 -1.25
N SER A 72 19.80 -7.92 -1.04
CA SER A 72 21.16 -8.46 -0.84
C SER A 72 21.40 -9.07 0.55
N GLN A 73 20.46 -8.92 1.49
CA GLN A 73 20.54 -9.50 2.84
C GLN A 73 19.86 -10.87 2.95
N PHE A 74 19.25 -11.35 1.86
CA PHE A 74 18.69 -12.69 1.71
C PHE A 74 19.49 -13.48 0.67
#